data_AF-A0A7C9JB98-F1
#
_entry.id   AF-A0A7C9JB98-F1
#
_cell.length_a   1.000
_cell.length_b   1.000
_cell.length_c   1.000
_cell.angle_alpha   90.00
_cell.angle_beta   90.00
_cell.angle_gamma   90.00
#
_symmetry.space_group_name_H-M   'P 1'
#
loop_
_entity.id
_entity.type
_entity.pdbx_description
1 polymer ?
#
loop_
_entity_poly.entity_id
_entity_poly.type
_entity_poly.pdbx_seq_one_letter_code
_entity_poly.pdbx_strand_id
1 'polypeptide(L)'
;MSLALSGCLAPRPETVARNWRPDGAGGKSLGQLLAVSPGLVGATWESFDGPGGEPVVRLAAEYNPAVAGRGCPAPGTGRRPAARTFLLLTLSVSPGGAVDFVSATGQAYTEGGAYAAFPLDIGVIAALVARTPPLPCAALNVPGYL
;
A
#
# COMPACT_ATOMS: atom_id res chain seq x y z
N MET A 1 22.08 -23.80 29.86
CA MET A 1 21.22 -23.83 28.64
C MET A 1 20.01 -22.97 28.93
N SER A 2 20.02 -21.73 28.46
CA SER A 2 18.88 -20.81 28.62
C SER A 2 17.92 -21.01 27.47
N LEU A 3 16.75 -21.60 27.75
CA LEU A 3 15.63 -21.66 26.83
C LEU A 3 15.11 -20.24 26.62
N ALA A 4 15.44 -19.64 25.47
CA ALA A 4 14.87 -18.36 25.07
C ALA A 4 13.38 -18.56 24.76
N LEU A 5 12.53 -18.21 25.74
CA LEU A 5 11.07 -18.12 25.65
C LEU A 5 10.61 -16.92 24.79
N SER A 6 11.28 -16.66 23.67
CA SER A 6 10.95 -15.53 22.78
C SER A 6 9.80 -15.83 21.81
N GLY A 7 9.26 -17.06 21.81
CA GLY A 7 8.30 -17.52 20.79
C GLY A 7 6.83 -17.12 20.99
N CYS A 8 6.42 -16.68 22.19
CA CYS A 8 4.99 -16.43 22.48
C CYS A 8 4.58 -14.95 22.57
N LEU A 9 5.52 -14.00 22.43
CA LEU A 9 5.27 -12.56 22.64
C LEU A 9 5.75 -11.67 21.49
N ALA A 10 6.35 -12.23 20.43
CA ALA A 10 6.71 -11.46 19.26
C ALA A 10 5.43 -10.94 18.57
N PRO A 11 5.31 -9.62 18.30
CA PRO A 11 4.18 -9.09 17.57
C PRO A 11 4.06 -9.75 16.19
N ARG A 12 2.83 -9.98 15.73
CA ARG A 12 2.63 -10.51 14.36
C ARG A 12 3.25 -9.56 13.33
N PRO A 13 3.79 -10.08 12.21
CA PRO A 13 4.45 -9.25 11.19
C PRO A 13 3.59 -8.07 10.71
N GLU A 14 2.28 -8.27 10.52
CA GLU A 14 1.38 -7.19 10.09
C GLU A 14 1.25 -6.10 11.15
N THR A 15 1.36 -6.45 12.44
CA THR A 15 1.37 -5.48 13.54
C THR A 15 2.65 -4.66 13.53
N VAL A 16 3.80 -5.30 13.24
CA VAL A 16 5.08 -4.59 13.08
C VAL A 16 5.01 -3.63 11.89
N ALA A 17 4.60 -4.10 10.72
CA ALA A 17 4.49 -3.29 9.51
C ALA A 17 3.48 -2.13 9.66
N ARG A 18 2.32 -2.37 10.30
CA ARG A 18 1.32 -1.33 10.54
C ARG A 18 1.82 -0.25 11.52
N ASN A 19 2.67 -0.64 12.48
CA ASN A 19 3.23 0.27 13.48
C ASN A 19 4.59 0.86 13.09
N TRP A 20 5.19 0.39 11.99
CA TRP A 20 6.42 0.95 11.44
C TRP A 20 6.24 2.45 11.17
N ARG A 21 7.26 3.25 11.49
CA ARG A 21 7.27 4.71 11.38
C ARG A 21 8.28 5.10 10.31
N PRO A 22 7.83 5.41 9.08
CA PRO A 22 8.72 5.92 8.06
C PRO A 22 9.39 7.23 8.50
N ASP A 23 10.61 7.47 8.03
CA ASP A 23 11.30 8.73 8.28
C ASP A 23 10.48 9.92 7.73
N GLY A 24 10.55 11.05 8.44
CA GLY A 24 9.76 12.24 8.09
C GLY A 24 8.27 12.18 8.46
N ALA A 25 7.76 11.04 8.96
CA ALA A 25 6.34 10.89 9.34
C ALA A 25 5.90 11.68 10.59
N GLY A 26 6.81 12.39 11.26
CA GLY A 26 6.53 13.09 12.52
C GLY A 26 6.05 12.14 13.62
N GLY A 27 6.60 10.92 13.66
CA GLY A 27 6.25 9.87 14.63
C GLY A 27 4.98 9.08 14.32
N LYS A 28 4.26 9.38 13.22
CA LYS A 28 3.10 8.59 12.79
C LYS A 28 3.54 7.25 12.23
N SER A 29 2.78 6.20 12.56
CA SER A 29 2.98 4.89 11.93
C SER A 29 2.40 4.85 10.52
N LEU A 30 2.84 3.89 9.69
CA LEU A 30 2.31 3.65 8.36
C LEU A 30 0.79 3.45 8.38
N GLY A 31 0.28 2.69 9.34
CA GLY A 31 -1.16 2.52 9.54
C GLY A 31 -1.90 3.83 9.81
N GLN A 32 -1.30 4.73 10.60
CA GLN A 32 -1.87 6.05 10.87
C GLN A 32 -1.79 6.98 9.65
N LEU A 33 -0.71 6.91 8.87
CA LEU A 33 -0.57 7.67 7.62
C LEU A 33 -1.61 7.23 6.58
N LEU A 34 -1.80 5.92 6.43
CA LEU A 34 -2.83 5.37 5.55
C LEU A 34 -4.23 5.80 5.97
N ALA A 35 -4.55 5.69 7.26
CA ALA A 35 -5.88 6.03 7.78
C ALA A 35 -6.30 7.48 7.50
N VAL A 36 -5.34 8.40 7.30
CA VAL A 36 -5.61 9.79 6.94
C VAL A 36 -5.34 10.10 5.46
N SER A 37 -5.01 9.08 4.66
CA SER A 37 -4.74 9.23 3.24
C SER A 37 -6.01 9.64 2.49
N PRO A 38 -5.97 10.69 1.64
CA PRO A 38 -7.14 11.14 0.90
C PRO A 38 -7.74 10.04 0.03
N GLY A 39 -9.06 9.85 0.15
CA GLY A 39 -9.82 8.91 -0.67
C GLY A 39 -9.72 7.43 -0.24
N LEU A 40 -9.07 7.11 0.88
CA LEU A 40 -9.05 5.76 1.42
C LEU A 40 -10.49 5.29 1.72
N VAL A 41 -10.84 4.11 1.23
CA VAL A 41 -12.09 3.40 1.53
C VAL A 41 -11.85 2.36 2.63
N GLY A 42 -10.77 1.60 2.51
CA GLY A 42 -10.40 0.56 3.46
C GLY A 42 -9.02 -0.01 3.18
N ALA A 43 -8.46 -0.75 4.14
CA ALA A 43 -7.17 -1.39 3.99
C ALA A 43 -7.16 -2.77 4.64
N THR A 44 -6.64 -3.77 3.94
CA THR A 44 -6.39 -5.11 4.45
C THR A 44 -4.89 -5.36 4.55
N TRP A 45 -4.51 -6.17 5.54
CA TRP A 45 -3.12 -6.52 5.83
C TRP A 45 -3.04 -8.02 5.99
N GLU A 46 -2.10 -8.63 5.27
CA GLU A 46 -1.89 -10.07 5.27
C GLU A 46 -0.40 -10.34 5.36
N SER A 47 0.01 -11.38 6.10
CA SER A 47 1.39 -11.85 6.10
C SER A 47 1.53 -13.23 5.46
N PHE A 48 2.71 -13.46 4.89
CA PHE A 48 3.09 -14.69 4.19
C PHE A 48 4.56 -14.97 4.48
N ASP A 49 4.97 -16.22 4.30
CA ASP A 49 6.39 -16.56 4.31
C ASP A 49 7.03 -16.08 2.99
N GLY A 50 8.06 -15.25 3.11
CA GLY A 50 8.85 -14.75 1.99
C GLY A 50 9.76 -15.83 1.39
N PRO A 51 10.32 -15.58 0.19
CA PRO A 51 11.17 -16.54 -0.51
C PRO A 51 12.47 -16.87 0.24
N GLY A 52 12.96 -15.97 1.11
CA GLY A 52 14.13 -16.22 1.96
C GLY A 52 13.79 -16.71 3.39
N GLY A 53 12.51 -16.98 3.67
CA GLY A 53 12.03 -17.39 5.00
C GLY A 53 11.74 -16.22 5.95
N GLU A 54 11.97 -14.97 5.53
CA GLU A 54 11.52 -13.78 6.24
C GLU A 54 10.01 -13.56 6.08
N PRO A 55 9.29 -13.09 7.11
CA PRO A 55 7.90 -12.69 6.97
C PRO A 55 7.74 -11.52 5.99
N VAL A 56 6.82 -11.66 5.03
CA VAL A 56 6.41 -10.61 4.11
C VAL A 56 4.99 -10.18 4.43
N VAL A 57 4.74 -8.89 4.49
CA VAL A 57 3.44 -8.28 4.72
C VAL A 57 2.96 -7.60 3.45
N ARG A 58 1.76 -7.96 3.00
CA ARG A 58 1.04 -7.28 1.92
C ARG A 58 -0.06 -6.40 2.52
N LEU A 59 0.03 -5.11 2.24
CA LEU A 59 -1.04 -4.15 2.40
C LEU A 59 -1.80 -4.03 1.07
N ALA A 60 -3.11 -4.16 1.11
CA ALA A 60 -4.00 -3.75 0.03
C ALA A 60 -4.91 -2.63 0.53
N ALA A 61 -4.67 -1.40 0.07
CA ALA A 61 -5.46 -0.22 0.41
C ALA A 61 -6.34 0.17 -0.78
N GLU A 62 -7.66 0.15 -0.58
CA GLU A 62 -8.63 0.59 -1.56
C GLU A 62 -8.85 2.10 -1.47
N TYR A 63 -8.85 2.74 -2.63
CA TYR A 63 -9.10 4.16 -2.79
C TYR A 63 -10.30 4.40 -3.72
N ASN A 64 -11.13 5.37 -3.34
CA ASN A 64 -12.14 5.96 -4.21
C ASN A 64 -11.44 6.81 -5.28
N PRO A 65 -11.50 6.43 -6.58
CA PRO A 65 -10.73 7.10 -7.62
C PRO A 65 -11.12 8.57 -7.81
N ALA A 66 -12.39 8.93 -7.57
CA ALA A 66 -12.87 10.31 -7.71
C ALA A 66 -12.32 11.24 -6.60
N VAL A 67 -12.10 10.71 -5.39
CA VAL A 67 -11.52 11.49 -4.28
C VAL A 67 -10.00 11.51 -4.38
N ALA A 68 -9.37 10.36 -4.63
CA ALA A 68 -7.92 10.26 -4.80
C ALA A 68 -7.41 11.04 -6.02
N GLY A 69 -8.24 11.17 -7.06
CA GLY A 69 -7.93 11.89 -8.30
C GLY A 69 -8.26 13.37 -8.29
N ARG A 70 -8.61 13.96 -7.14
CA ARG A 70 -8.82 15.41 -7.07
C ARG A 70 -7.53 16.14 -7.46
N GLY A 71 -7.60 16.95 -8.51
CA GLY A 71 -6.45 17.65 -9.08
C GLY A 71 -5.74 16.91 -10.21
N CYS A 72 -6.18 15.69 -10.55
CA CYS A 72 -5.71 15.02 -11.75
C CYS A 72 -6.32 15.65 -13.01
N PRO A 73 -5.57 15.68 -14.13
CA PRO A 73 -6.13 16.06 -15.42
C PRO A 73 -7.21 15.06 -15.85
N ALA A 74 -8.06 15.49 -16.78
CA ALA A 74 -9.01 14.59 -17.41
C ALA A 74 -8.27 13.38 -18.05
N PRO A 75 -8.89 12.19 -18.08
CA PRO A 75 -8.27 11.03 -18.70
C PRO A 75 -7.95 11.31 -20.17
N GLY A 76 -6.75 10.92 -20.60
CA GLY A 76 -6.39 11.00 -22.02
C GLY A 76 -7.29 10.11 -22.89
N THR A 77 -7.29 10.36 -24.20
CA THR A 77 -8.06 9.58 -25.18
C THR A 77 -7.84 8.08 -25.00
N GLY A 78 -8.93 7.30 -25.05
CA GLY A 78 -8.88 5.86 -24.86
C GLY A 78 -8.68 5.41 -23.40
N ARG A 79 -8.89 6.29 -22.42
CA ARG A 79 -8.92 5.94 -21.00
C ARG A 79 -10.23 6.43 -20.38
N ARG A 80 -10.64 5.77 -19.30
CA ARG A 80 -11.80 6.14 -18.50
C ARG A 80 -11.48 6.04 -17.00
N PRO A 81 -12.19 6.77 -16.14
CA PRO A 81 -12.03 6.63 -14.69
C PRO A 81 -12.25 5.19 -14.25
N ALA A 82 -11.42 4.73 -13.32
CA ALA A 82 -11.61 3.43 -12.69
C ALA A 82 -12.85 3.44 -11.78
N ALA A 83 -13.49 2.28 -11.62
CA ALA A 83 -14.55 2.10 -10.63
C ALA A 83 -13.98 1.97 -9.22
N ARG A 84 -12.85 1.26 -9.08
CA ARG A 84 -12.13 1.03 -7.83
C ARG A 84 -10.63 1.09 -8.09
N THR A 85 -9.86 1.58 -7.13
CA THR A 85 -8.39 1.58 -7.22
C THR A 85 -7.76 1.02 -5.97
N PHE A 86 -6.65 0.31 -6.12
CA PHE A 86 -5.93 -0.28 -5.00
C PHE A 86 -4.46 0.13 -5.05
N LEU A 87 -3.92 0.47 -3.89
CA LEU A 87 -2.48 0.44 -3.65
C LEU A 87 -2.16 -0.90 -2.99
N LEU A 88 -1.37 -1.71 -3.69
CA LEU A 88 -0.75 -2.90 -3.13
C LEU A 88 0.68 -2.54 -2.72
N LEU A 89 1.01 -2.68 -1.44
CA LEU A 89 2.34 -2.41 -0.90
C LEU A 89 2.84 -3.68 -0.20
N THR A 90 4.03 -4.12 -0.58
CA THR A 90 4.69 -5.29 0.00
C THR A 90 5.90 -4.83 0.79
N LEU A 91 5.98 -5.29 2.04
CA LEU A 91 7.05 -4.99 2.98
C LEU A 91 7.60 -6.29 3.54
N SER A 92 8.92 -6.41 3.72
CA SER A 92 9.50 -7.51 4.51
C SER A 92 9.70 -7.05 5.94
N VAL A 93 9.59 -7.99 6.89
CA VAL A 93 9.82 -7.74 8.32
C VAL A 93 10.95 -8.63 8.79
N SER A 94 12.06 -8.03 9.22
CA SER A 94 13.19 -8.80 9.73
C SER A 94 12.90 -9.39 11.12
N PRO A 95 13.64 -10.42 11.56
CA PRO A 95 13.50 -10.96 12.92
C PRO A 95 13.72 -9.92 14.03
N GLY A 96 14.49 -8.87 13.76
CA GLY A 96 14.71 -7.75 14.67
C GLY A 96 13.61 -6.69 14.66
N GLY A 97 12.57 -6.87 13.83
CA GLY A 97 11.46 -5.93 13.67
C GLY A 97 11.75 -4.74 12.74
N ALA A 98 12.84 -4.79 11.97
CA ALA A 98 13.06 -3.82 10.89
C ALA A 98 12.06 -4.09 9.75
N VAL A 99 11.66 -3.03 9.04
CA VAL A 99 10.71 -3.11 7.94
C VAL A 99 11.34 -2.53 6.70
N ASP A 100 11.42 -3.34 5.65
CA ASP A 100 12.01 -2.95 4.37
C ASP A 100 10.94 -2.95 3.27
N PHE A 101 11.08 -2.02 2.33
CA PHE A 101 10.24 -1.97 1.14
C PHE A 101 10.61 -3.10 0.17
N VAL A 102 9.60 -3.83 -0.31
CA VAL A 102 9.78 -4.88 -1.32
C VAL A 102 9.22 -4.44 -2.66
N SER A 103 7.96 -4.02 -2.71
CA SER A 103 7.31 -3.60 -3.95
C SER A 103 6.06 -2.75 -3.70
N ALA A 104 5.67 -1.98 -4.70
CA ALA A 104 4.36 -1.32 -4.73
C ALA A 104 3.74 -1.41 -6.12
N THR A 105 2.42 -1.58 -6.16
CA THR A 105 1.64 -1.65 -7.41
C THR A 105 0.31 -0.94 -7.21
N GLY A 106 -0.02 -0.03 -8.13
CA GLY A 106 -1.36 0.51 -8.26
C GLY A 106 -2.20 -0.41 -9.15
N GLN A 107 -3.44 -0.68 -8.77
CA GLN A 107 -4.38 -1.40 -9.62
C GLN A 107 -5.64 -0.59 -9.82
N ALA A 108 -6.06 -0.41 -11.07
CA ALA A 108 -7.28 0.29 -11.44
C ALA A 108 -8.26 -0.73 -12.02
N TYR A 109 -9.45 -0.84 -11.43
CA TYR A 109 -10.47 -1.82 -11.81
C TYR A 109 -11.62 -1.16 -12.56
N THR A 110 -12.16 -1.89 -13.54
CA THR A 110 -13.45 -1.60 -14.17
C THR A 110 -14.59 -2.09 -13.27
N GLU A 111 -15.83 -1.67 -13.55
CA GLU A 111 -17.02 -2.17 -12.84
C GLU A 111 -17.19 -3.70 -13.00
N GLY A 112 -16.78 -4.25 -14.14
CA GLY A 112 -16.81 -5.70 -14.42
C GLY A 112 -15.65 -6.49 -13.81
N GLY A 113 -14.74 -5.85 -13.08
CA GLY A 113 -13.64 -6.52 -12.36
C GLY A 113 -12.37 -6.76 -13.19
N ALA A 114 -12.32 -6.36 -14.46
CA ALA A 114 -11.07 -6.29 -15.22
C ALA A 114 -10.18 -5.18 -14.65
N TYR A 115 -8.85 -5.31 -14.73
CA TYR A 115 -7.95 -4.32 -14.16
C TYR A 115 -6.71 -4.04 -14.99
N ALA A 116 -6.16 -2.85 -14.80
CA ALA A 116 -4.82 -2.48 -15.23
C ALA A 116 -3.92 -2.32 -14.00
N ALA A 117 -2.69 -2.84 -14.08
CA ALA A 117 -1.68 -2.71 -13.04
C ALA A 117 -0.62 -1.68 -13.45
N PHE A 118 -0.14 -0.94 -12.46
CA PHE A 118 0.85 0.13 -12.61
C PHE A 118 1.94 -0.12 -11.58
N PRO A 119 3.18 -0.47 -12.00
CA PRO A 119 4.28 -0.61 -11.07
C PRO A 119 4.55 0.76 -10.43
N LEU A 120 4.74 0.75 -9.12
CA LEU A 120 5.09 1.92 -8.33
C LEU A 120 6.41 1.65 -7.60
N ASP A 121 7.02 2.71 -7.10
CA ASP A 121 8.25 2.65 -6.31
C ASP A 121 8.00 3.02 -4.84
N ILE A 122 9.09 3.09 -4.08
CA ILE A 122 9.07 3.46 -2.66
C ILE A 122 8.51 4.87 -2.40
N GLY A 123 8.43 5.73 -3.42
CA GLY A 123 7.86 7.08 -3.34
C GLY A 123 6.42 7.11 -2.87
N VAL A 124 5.68 6.00 -2.95
CA VAL A 124 4.35 5.87 -2.33
C VAL A 124 4.39 6.12 -0.81
N ILE A 125 5.46 5.72 -0.14
CA ILE A 125 5.65 5.95 1.30
C ILE A 125 5.90 7.43 1.57
N ALA A 126 6.71 8.07 0.73
CA ALA A 126 6.94 9.51 0.81
C ALA A 126 5.63 10.30 0.58
N ALA A 127 4.80 9.88 -0.37
CA ALA A 127 3.48 10.47 -0.61
C ALA A 127 2.55 10.33 0.62
N LEU A 128 2.53 9.15 1.25
CA LEU A 128 1.77 8.93 2.48
C LEU A 128 2.28 9.83 3.63
N VAL A 129 3.60 9.97 3.78
CA VAL A 129 4.22 10.88 4.76
C VAL A 129 3.83 12.33 4.48
N ALA A 130 3.87 12.76 3.22
CA ALA A 130 3.47 14.09 2.77
C ALA A 130 1.94 14.30 2.79
N ARG A 131 1.15 13.26 3.09
CA ARG A 131 -0.32 13.26 3.08
C ARG A 131 -0.90 13.62 1.70
N THR A 132 -0.17 13.29 0.65
CA THR A 132 -0.62 13.41 -0.74
C THR A 132 -1.17 12.06 -1.23
N PRO A 133 -1.98 12.05 -2.30
CA PRO A 133 -2.42 10.80 -2.91
C PRO A 133 -1.22 9.90 -3.28
N PRO A 134 -1.16 8.64 -2.81
CA PRO A 134 -0.03 7.75 -3.10
C PRO A 134 -0.12 7.10 -4.48
N LEU A 135 -1.29 7.16 -5.13
CA LEU A 135 -1.50 6.65 -6.48
C LEU A 135 -1.33 7.79 -7.49
N PRO A 136 -0.52 7.61 -8.55
CA PRO A 136 -0.43 8.59 -9.62
C PRO A 136 -1.74 8.65 -10.42
N CYS A 137 -2.03 9.79 -11.04
CA CYS A 137 -3.27 9.98 -11.83
C CYS A 137 -3.50 8.91 -12.90
N ALA A 138 -2.42 8.36 -13.48
CA ALA A 138 -2.51 7.26 -14.44
C ALA A 138 -3.09 5.97 -13.81
N ALA A 139 -2.79 5.71 -12.54
CA ALA A 139 -3.29 4.57 -11.77
C ALA A 139 -4.72 4.75 -11.26
N LEU A 140 -5.37 5.87 -11.60
CA LEU A 140 -6.79 6.13 -11.31
C LEU A 140 -7.70 5.90 -12.52
N ASN A 141 -7.11 5.50 -13.65
CA ASN A 141 -7.78 5.36 -14.92
C ASN A 141 -7.44 4.03 -15.59
N VAL A 142 -8.47 3.34 -16.08
CA VAL A 142 -8.34 2.12 -16.87
C VAL A 142 -8.28 2.44 -18.36
N PRO A 143 -7.53 1.66 -19.16
CA PRO A 143 -7.68 1.68 -20.61
C PRO A 143 -9.12 1.40 -21.03
N GLY A 144 -9.62 2.10 -22.03
CA GLY A 144 -11.02 2.01 -22.48
C GLY A 144 -11.40 0.69 -23.16
N TYR A 145 -10.41 -0.13 -23.53
CA TYR A 145 -10.64 -1.48 -24.06
C TYR A 145 -10.85 -2.54 -22.96
N LEU A 146 -10.67 -2.17 -21.69
CA LEU A 146 -11.04 -2.97 -20.51
C LEU A 146 -12.44 -2.58 -20.04
#